data_AF-A0AAF0QXV2-F1
#
_entry.id   AF-A0AAF0QXV2-F1
#
_cell.length_a   1.000
_cell.length_b   1.000
_cell.length_c   1.000
_cell.angle_alpha   90.00
_cell.angle_beta   90.00
_cell.angle_gamma   90.00
#
_symmetry.space_group_name_H-M   'P 1'
#
loop_
_entity.id
_entity.type
_entity.pdbx_description
1 polymer ?
#
loop_
_entity_poly.entity_id
_entity_poly.type
_entity_poly.pdbx_seq_one_letter_code
_entity_poly.pdbx_strand_id
1 'polypeptide(L)'
;MCKANVVADALSRKAVSMGSLAYLSVTKQPLAKEIQTLESKLMQLGISERDGELASIEVKATFFEEIKAKQFEGENLNELKEKMENGKTQETTLDADGVLGVKGRICVPRVDDLIQKLLAESHGS
;
A
#
# COMPACT_ATOMS: atom_id res chain seq x y z
N MET A 1 10.71 4.60 -65.21
CA MET A 1 9.52 4.42 -64.35
C MET A 1 9.92 3.52 -63.19
N CYS A 2 10.08 4.09 -61.99
CA CYS A 2 10.59 3.37 -60.82
C CYS A 2 9.50 2.47 -60.22
N LYS A 3 9.75 1.16 -60.20
CA LYS A 3 8.92 0.15 -59.54
C LYS A 3 9.52 -0.14 -58.16
N ALA A 4 9.14 0.65 -57.17
CA ALA A 4 9.74 0.59 -55.84
C ALA A 4 8.71 0.87 -54.72
N ASN A 5 7.57 0.15 -54.69
CA ASN A 5 6.65 0.36 -53.55
C ASN A 5 5.68 -0.75 -53.13
N VAL A 6 5.76 -1.96 -53.68
CA VAL A 6 4.81 -3.03 -53.29
C VAL A 6 5.14 -3.64 -51.92
N VAL A 7 6.42 -3.72 -51.55
CA VAL A 7 6.85 -4.35 -50.30
C VAL A 7 6.68 -3.41 -49.10
N ALA A 8 6.91 -2.11 -49.29
CA ALA A 8 6.67 -1.10 -48.26
C ALA A 8 5.18 -0.95 -47.93
N ASP A 9 4.30 -0.99 -48.94
CA ASP A 9 2.85 -0.95 -48.79
C ASP A 9 2.29 -2.21 -48.09
N ALA A 10 2.90 -3.38 -48.33
CA ALA A 10 2.55 -4.63 -47.65
C ALA A 10 2.95 -4.65 -46.17
N LEU A 11 4.11 -4.07 -45.81
CA LEU A 11 4.55 -3.93 -44.41
C LEU A 11 3.75 -2.85 -43.66
N SER A 12 3.35 -1.77 -44.33
CA SER A 12 2.56 -0.69 -43.71
C SER A 12 1.10 -1.11 -43.41
N ARG A 13 0.57 -2.15 -44.05
CA ARG A 13 -0.71 -2.77 -43.65
C ARG A 13 -0.60 -3.74 -42.47
N LYS A 14 0.63 -4.04 -42.01
CA LYS A 14 0.90 -4.64 -40.71
C LYS A 14 1.24 -3.58 -39.66
N ALA A 15 1.04 -2.29 -39.98
CA ALA A 15 1.12 -1.24 -38.99
C ALA A 15 -0.09 -1.33 -38.07
N VAL A 16 0.25 -1.62 -36.81
CA VAL A 16 -0.56 -1.36 -35.62
C VAL A 16 -1.84 -2.19 -35.53
N SER A 17 -1.68 -3.44 -35.06
CA SER A 17 -2.72 -4.11 -34.29
C SER A 17 -2.98 -3.29 -33.02
N MET A 18 -3.78 -2.22 -33.15
CA MET A 18 -4.35 -1.45 -32.04
C MET A 18 -5.16 -2.36 -31.11
N GLY A 19 -5.64 -3.51 -31.60
CA GLY A 19 -6.33 -4.51 -30.80
C GLY A 19 -5.44 -5.25 -29.80
N SER A 20 -4.17 -5.51 -30.12
CA SER A 20 -3.26 -6.23 -29.22
C SER A 20 -2.78 -5.35 -28.06
N LEU A 21 -2.45 -4.08 -28.33
CA LEU A 21 -2.11 -3.11 -27.28
C LEU A 21 -3.32 -2.71 -26.44
N ALA A 22 -4.51 -2.56 -27.05
CA ALA A 22 -5.75 -2.31 -26.32
C ALA A 22 -6.14 -3.50 -25.43
N TYR A 23 -5.94 -4.74 -25.89
CA TYR A 23 -6.21 -5.93 -25.08
C TYR A 23 -5.25 -6.05 -23.89
N LEU A 24 -3.96 -5.74 -24.07
CA LEU A 24 -2.98 -5.69 -22.98
C LEU A 24 -3.26 -4.54 -22.01
N SER A 25 -3.65 -3.36 -22.48
CA SER A 25 -3.97 -2.24 -21.60
C SER A 25 -5.28 -2.47 -20.82
N VAL A 26 -6.29 -3.08 -21.45
CA VAL A 26 -7.56 -3.46 -20.78
C VAL A 26 -7.36 -4.58 -19.75
N THR A 27 -6.48 -5.55 -20.00
CA THR A 27 -6.18 -6.65 -19.04
C THR A 27 -5.26 -6.22 -17.90
N LYS A 28 -4.38 -5.25 -18.11
CA LYS A 28 -3.54 -4.67 -17.04
C LYS A 28 -4.26 -3.65 -16.16
N GLN A 29 -5.33 -3.02 -16.63
CA GLN A 29 -6.16 -2.09 -15.85
C GLN A 29 -6.76 -2.69 -14.57
N PRO A 30 -7.40 -3.88 -14.57
CA PRO A 30 -7.94 -4.46 -13.34
C PRO A 30 -6.85 -4.79 -12.34
N LEU A 31 -5.73 -5.37 -12.79
CA LEU A 31 -4.60 -5.69 -11.91
C LEU A 31 -3.98 -4.42 -11.30
N ALA A 32 -3.77 -3.37 -12.12
CA ALA A 32 -3.24 -2.09 -11.65
C ALA A 32 -4.18 -1.41 -10.65
N LYS A 33 -5.50 -1.51 -10.85
CA LYS A 33 -6.49 -1.00 -9.90
C LYS A 33 -6.53 -1.82 -8.60
N GLU A 34 -6.42 -3.14 -8.66
CA GLU A 34 -6.34 -4.00 -7.48
C GLU A 34 -5.07 -3.71 -6.68
N ILE A 35 -3.95 -3.50 -7.36
CA ILE A 35 -2.67 -3.04 -6.82
C ILE A 35 -2.81 -1.68 -6.11
N GLN A 36 -3.40 -0.67 -6.78
CA GLN A 36 -3.67 0.63 -6.14
C GLN A 36 -4.65 0.52 -4.97
N THR A 37 -5.62 -0.40 -5.05
CA THR A 37 -6.58 -0.62 -3.97
C THR A 37 -5.90 -1.25 -2.75
N LEU A 38 -4.95 -2.17 -2.96
CA LEU A 38 -4.10 -2.75 -1.90
C LEU A 38 -3.23 -1.68 -1.23
N GLU A 39 -2.64 -0.78 -2.03
CA GLU A 39 -1.87 0.37 -1.54
C GLU A 39 -2.71 1.28 -0.61
N SER A 40 -3.99 1.47 -0.94
CA SER A 40 -4.84 2.47 -0.29
C SER A 40 -5.40 2.08 1.09
N LYS A 41 -5.35 0.81 1.51
CA LYS A 41 -6.09 0.38 2.70
C LYS A 41 -5.23 -0.02 3.88
N LEU A 42 -4.19 -0.84 3.70
CA LEU A 42 -3.49 -1.45 4.85
C LEU A 42 -2.01 -1.77 4.56
N MET A 43 -1.57 -1.70 3.30
CA MET A 43 -0.28 -2.20 2.86
C MET A 43 0.42 -1.17 1.97
N GLN A 44 1.73 -1.02 2.14
CA GLN A 44 2.58 -0.31 1.20
C GLN A 44 3.01 -1.28 0.10
N LEU A 45 2.84 -0.87 -1.15
CA LEU A 45 3.22 -1.65 -2.30
C LEU A 45 4.48 -1.07 -2.95
N GLY A 46 5.56 -1.85 -2.98
CA GLY A 46 6.75 -1.56 -3.75
C GLY A 46 6.74 -2.32 -5.06
N ILE A 47 6.76 -1.62 -6.19
CA ILE A 47 6.92 -2.23 -7.52
C ILE A 47 8.31 -1.88 -8.04
N SER A 48 9.11 -2.90 -8.35
CA SER A 48 10.42 -2.72 -9.00
C SER A 48 10.36 -3.27 -10.42
N GLU A 49 10.74 -2.44 -11.39
CA GLU A 49 10.87 -2.82 -12.80
C GLU A 49 12.34 -2.77 -13.20
N ARG A 50 12.78 -3.77 -13.97
CA ARG A 50 14.13 -3.82 -14.56
C ARG A 50 13.98 -4.13 -16.04
N ASP A 51 14.60 -3.31 -16.88
CA ASP A 51 14.62 -3.48 -18.34
C ASP A 51 13.21 -3.56 -19.00
N GLY A 52 12.22 -2.92 -18.40
CA GLY A 52 10.82 -2.94 -18.87
C GLY A 52 10.05 -4.21 -18.51
N GLU A 53 10.65 -5.10 -17.71
CA GLU A 53 10.00 -6.24 -17.09
C GLU A 53 9.84 -6.03 -15.59
N LEU A 54 8.73 -6.54 -15.05
CA LEU A 54 8.45 -6.51 -13.62
C LEU A 54 9.48 -7.39 -12.90
N ALA A 55 10.34 -6.78 -12.09
CA ALA A 55 11.41 -7.48 -11.38
C ALA A 55 10.92 -8.02 -10.03
N SER A 56 10.18 -7.23 -9.26
CA SER A 56 9.61 -7.66 -7.98
C SER A 56 8.41 -6.82 -7.56
N ILE A 57 7.47 -7.45 -6.86
CA ILE A 57 6.41 -6.80 -6.10
C ILE A 57 6.64 -7.10 -4.62
N GLU A 58 6.78 -6.07 -3.81
CA GLU A 58 6.90 -6.16 -2.36
C GLU A 58 5.66 -5.57 -1.71
N VAL A 59 5.08 -6.31 -0.76
CA VAL A 59 3.94 -5.86 0.03
C VAL A 59 4.38 -5.80 1.47
N LYS A 60 4.40 -4.59 2.05
CA LYS A 60 4.73 -4.37 3.46
C LYS A 60 3.49 -3.89 4.19
N ALA A 61 3.31 -4.33 5.44
CA ALA A 61 2.32 -3.71 6.31
C ALA A 61 2.66 -2.22 6.48
N THR A 62 1.64 -1.37 6.52
CA THR A 62 1.85 0.03 6.88
C THR A 62 2.30 0.13 8.33
N PHE A 63 3.01 1.21 8.67
CA PHE A 63 3.40 1.48 10.05
C PHE A 63 2.18 1.52 11.00
N PHE A 64 1.04 2.00 10.52
CA PHE A 64 -0.22 1.97 11.25
C PHE A 64 -0.69 0.54 11.60
N GLU A 65 -0.62 -0.40 10.64
CA GLU A 65 -1.00 -1.80 10.90
C GLU A 65 -0.05 -2.48 11.89
N GLU A 66 1.24 -2.14 11.86
CA GLU A 66 2.18 -2.64 12.85
C GLU A 66 1.88 -2.13 14.26
N ILE A 67 1.49 -0.85 14.38
CA ILE A 67 1.04 -0.28 15.65
C ILE A 67 -0.20 -1.05 16.13
N LYS A 68 -1.21 -1.23 15.28
CA LYS A 68 -2.45 -1.95 15.60
C LYS A 68 -2.17 -3.38 16.08
N ALA A 69 -1.33 -4.13 15.38
CA ALA A 69 -0.99 -5.50 15.73
C ALA A 69 -0.31 -5.61 17.10
N LYS A 70 0.62 -4.69 17.39
CA LYS A 70 1.41 -4.72 18.63
C LYS A 70 0.81 -3.90 19.77
N GLN A 71 -0.29 -3.18 19.53
CA GLN A 71 -0.82 -2.18 20.48
C GLN A 71 -1.14 -2.77 21.85
N PHE A 72 -1.64 -3.99 21.88
CA PHE A 72 -2.07 -4.67 23.11
C PHE A 72 -1.12 -5.80 23.54
N GLU A 73 0.05 -5.93 22.91
CA GLU A 73 1.08 -6.89 23.38
C GLU A 73 1.69 -6.47 24.72
N GLY A 74 1.66 -5.16 25.04
CA GLY A 74 2.17 -4.62 26.29
C GLY A 74 1.10 -4.43 27.37
N GLU A 75 1.47 -4.68 28.63
CA GLU A 75 0.60 -4.55 29.81
C GLU A 75 -0.03 -3.15 29.93
N ASN A 76 0.74 -2.08 29.65
CA ASN A 76 0.31 -0.70 29.86
C ASN A 76 -0.92 -0.28 29.03
N LEU A 77 -0.96 -0.65 27.74
CA LEU A 77 -2.06 -0.27 26.85
C LEU A 77 -3.27 -1.20 27.03
N ASN A 78 -3.04 -2.45 27.43
CA ASN A 78 -4.11 -3.37 27.78
C ASN A 78 -4.84 -2.92 29.06
N GLU A 79 -4.09 -2.50 30.10
CA GLU A 79 -4.70 -1.88 31.29
C GLU A 79 -5.50 -0.62 30.96
N LEU A 80 -5.01 0.19 30.01
CA LEU A 80 -5.71 1.41 29.60
C LEU A 80 -7.03 1.08 28.89
N LYS A 81 -7.04 0.01 28.06
CA LYS A 81 -8.26 -0.52 27.44
C LYS A 81 -9.25 -1.01 28.49
N GLU A 82 -8.81 -1.79 29.48
CA GLU A 82 -9.68 -2.24 30.56
C GLU A 82 -10.23 -1.08 31.40
N LYS A 83 -9.42 -0.07 31.70
CA LYS A 83 -9.87 1.13 32.43
C LYS A 83 -10.93 1.91 31.65
N MET A 84 -10.81 1.95 30.32
CA MET A 84 -11.80 2.55 29.43
C MET A 84 -13.11 1.74 29.40
N GLU A 85 -13.04 0.41 29.27
CA GLU A 85 -14.21 -0.47 29.32
C GLU A 85 -14.96 -0.37 30.67
N ASN A 86 -14.22 -0.15 31.76
CA ASN A 86 -14.77 0.09 33.08
C ASN A 86 -15.29 1.52 33.31
N GLY A 87 -15.29 2.38 32.28
CA GLY A 87 -15.79 3.76 32.35
C GLY A 87 -14.94 4.70 33.21
N LYS A 88 -13.68 4.33 33.52
CA LYS A 88 -12.79 5.14 34.37
C LYS A 88 -11.99 6.21 33.62
N THR A 89 -11.99 6.21 32.28
CA THR A 89 -11.25 7.19 31.46
C THR A 89 -12.17 7.87 30.46
N GLN A 90 -12.36 9.19 30.62
CA GLN A 90 -13.24 10.00 29.74
C GLN A 90 -12.61 10.37 28.39
N GLU A 91 -11.28 10.34 28.26
CA GLU A 91 -10.57 10.86 27.08
C GLU A 91 -9.96 9.76 26.18
N THR A 92 -10.19 8.49 26.52
CA THR A 92 -9.78 7.31 25.75
C THR A 92 -10.87 6.92 24.75
N THR A 93 -10.49 6.67 23.51
CA THR A 93 -11.37 6.25 22.42
C THR A 93 -10.90 4.93 21.84
N LEU A 94 -11.83 4.06 21.47
CA LEU A 94 -11.55 2.88 20.66
C LEU A 94 -12.23 3.07 19.30
N ASP A 95 -11.47 2.94 18.23
CA ASP A 95 -12.04 3.02 16.88
C ASP A 95 -12.69 1.68 16.46
N ALA A 96 -13.42 1.68 15.35
CA ALA A 96 -14.05 0.50 14.76
C ALA A 96 -13.03 -0.62 14.45
N ASP A 97 -11.79 -0.23 14.18
CA ASP A 97 -10.66 -1.13 13.97
C ASP A 97 -10.06 -1.71 15.26
N GLY A 98 -10.61 -1.36 16.43
CA GLY A 98 -10.08 -1.79 17.73
C GLY A 98 -8.81 -1.06 18.14
N VAL A 99 -8.48 0.06 17.49
CA VAL A 99 -7.28 0.86 17.80
C VAL A 99 -7.57 1.83 18.94
N LEU A 100 -6.74 1.78 19.97
CA LEU A 100 -6.83 2.68 21.12
C LEU A 100 -6.22 4.04 20.80
N GLY A 101 -6.95 5.10 21.16
CA GLY A 101 -6.51 6.48 21.06
C GLY A 101 -6.83 7.29 22.31
N VAL A 102 -6.10 8.40 22.49
CA VAL A 102 -6.31 9.39 23.55
C VAL A 102 -6.29 10.77 22.93
N LYS A 103 -7.33 11.57 23.16
CA LYS A 103 -7.44 12.95 22.62
C LYS A 103 -7.24 13.05 21.11
N GLY A 104 -7.79 12.10 20.35
CA GLY A 104 -7.66 12.06 18.88
C GLY A 104 -6.27 11.66 18.37
N ARG A 105 -5.41 11.10 19.22
CA ARG A 105 -4.10 10.55 18.85
C ARG A 105 -4.07 9.05 19.09
N ILE A 106 -3.43 8.30 18.21
CA ILE A 106 -3.25 6.85 18.36
C ILE A 106 -2.22 6.56 19.46
N CYS A 107 -2.51 5.58 20.32
CA CYS A 107 -1.57 5.11 21.32
C CYS A 107 -0.55 4.16 20.70
N VAL A 108 0.74 4.52 20.71
CA VAL A 108 1.81 3.65 20.21
C VAL A 108 2.36 2.82 21.37
N PRO A 109 2.43 1.48 21.27
CA PRO A 109 3.04 0.65 22.31
C PRO A 109 4.53 0.92 22.42
N ARG A 110 5.09 0.83 23.63
CA ARG A 110 6.51 1.09 23.89
C ARG A 110 7.35 -0.13 23.52
N VAL A 111 7.47 -0.38 22.22
CA VAL A 111 8.31 -1.44 21.63
C VAL A 111 9.46 -0.77 20.88
N ASP A 112 10.69 -1.16 21.17
CA ASP A 112 11.89 -0.51 20.62
C ASP A 112 11.85 -0.44 19.09
N ASP A 113 11.42 -1.50 18.40
CA ASP A 113 11.26 -1.54 16.94
C ASP A 113 10.31 -0.45 16.41
N LEU A 114 9.16 -0.26 17.08
CA LEU A 114 8.16 0.74 16.65
C LEU A 114 8.62 2.16 16.94
N ILE A 115 9.34 2.37 18.04
CA ILE A 115 9.93 3.67 18.36
C ILE A 115 11.01 4.03 17.34
N GLN A 116 11.87 3.07 16.97
CA GLN A 116 12.88 3.28 15.94
C GLN A 116 12.25 3.60 14.58
N LYS A 117 11.19 2.88 14.19
CA LYS A 117 10.44 3.19 12.96
C LYS A 117 9.79 4.58 13.01
N LEU A 118 9.18 4.96 14.13
CA LEU A 118 8.59 6.29 14.32
C LEU A 118 9.64 7.40 14.12
N LEU A 119 10.84 7.21 14.69
CA LEU A 119 11.96 8.15 14.52
C LEU A 119 12.44 8.18 13.07
N ALA A 120 12.55 7.04 12.41
CA ALA A 120 12.94 6.96 11.00
C ALA A 120 11.93 7.68 10.08
N GLU A 121 10.62 7.48 10.29
CA GLU A 121 9.59 8.19 9.53
C GLU A 121 9.61 9.71 9.78
N SER A 122 9.87 10.13 11.03
CA SER A 122 9.88 11.55 11.40
C SER A 122 11.09 12.31 10.82
N HIS A 123 12.20 11.62 10.58
CA HIS A 123 13.46 12.22 10.12
C HIS A 123 13.72 12.06 8.61
N GLY A 124 12.83 11.38 7.87
CA GLY A 124 12.96 11.11 6.44
C GLY A 124 12.32 12.14 5.50
N SER A 125 12.07 13.38 5.97
CA SER A 125 11.39 14.43 5.18
C SER A 125 12.30 15.18 4.21
#